data_AF-A0A7V2QLS9-F1
#
_entry.id   AF-A0A7V2QLS9-F1
#
_cell.length_a   1.000
_cell.length_b   1.000
_cell.length_c   1.000
_cell.angle_alpha   90.00
_cell.angle_beta   90.00
_cell.angle_gamma   90.00
#
_symmetry.space_group_name_H-M   'P 1'
#
loop_
_entity.id
_entity.type
_entity.pdbx_description
1 polymer ?
#
loop_
_entity_poly.entity_id
_entity_poly.type
_entity_poly.pdbx_seq_one_letter_code
_entity_poly.pdbx_strand_id
1 'polypeptide(L)'
;MLRALKVTLIVFGVVEIIFGLGFTFFMPEMGDMFGFGDVPDWALYMGALLGLTLIAVSVFLIAAARNPLKHIWWVKFAILWALTGVIAGLYSLIVGYVDFGQAGMGIIWDAAVAAALLIFYPWRKSSSQ
;
A
#
# COMPACT_ATOMS: atom_id res chain seq x y z
N MET A 1 19.40 -3.73 9.42
CA MET A 1 18.03 -4.28 9.56
C MET A 1 17.06 -3.25 10.14
N LEU A 2 17.18 -2.83 11.41
CA LEU A 2 16.19 -1.91 12.01
C LEU A 2 16.08 -0.56 11.28
N ARG A 3 17.20 0.06 10.87
CA ARG A 3 17.16 1.31 10.07
C ARG A 3 16.45 1.12 8.73
N ALA A 4 16.72 0.02 8.02
CA ALA A 4 16.08 -0.29 6.74
C ALA A 4 14.56 -0.51 6.89
N LEU A 5 14.13 -1.17 7.96
CA LEU A 5 12.70 -1.31 8.28
C LEU A 5 12.03 0.05 8.51
N LYS A 6 12.69 0.96 9.24
CA LYS A 6 12.17 2.33 9.44
C LYS A 6 12.00 3.05 8.11
N VAL A 7 13.03 3.02 7.26
CA VAL A 7 13.00 3.67 5.94
C VAL A 7 11.89 3.06 5.08
N THR A 8 11.75 1.73 5.08
CA THR A 8 10.70 1.04 4.30
C THR A 8 9.31 1.48 4.74
N LEU A 9 9.04 1.56 6.04
CA LEU A 9 7.75 2.02 6.56
C LEU A 9 7.46 3.49 6.22
N ILE A 10 8.48 4.36 6.25
CA ILE A 10 8.33 5.77 5.90
C ILE A 10 8.06 5.92 4.41
N VAL A 11 8.87 5.28 3.57
CA VAL A 11 8.70 5.32 2.11
C VAL A 11 7.35 4.77 1.71
N PHE A 12 6.95 3.63 2.29
CA PHE A 12 5.64 3.04 2.05
C PHE A 12 4.52 4.01 2.42
N GLY A 13 4.51 4.54 3.65
CA GLY A 13 3.49 5.50 4.06
C GLY A 13 3.46 6.79 3.24
N VAL A 14 4.61 7.32 2.82
CA VAL A 14 4.65 8.52 1.97
C VAL A 14 4.02 8.26 0.60
N VAL A 15 4.35 7.13 -0.02
CA VAL A 15 3.79 6.75 -1.33
C VAL A 15 2.29 6.50 -1.23
N GLU A 16 1.83 5.79 -0.19
CA GLU A 16 0.41 5.57 0.06
C GLU A 16 -0.36 6.87 0.37
N ILE A 17 0.27 7.88 0.99
CA ILE A 17 -0.33 9.22 1.12
C ILE A 17 -0.50 9.86 -0.26
N ILE A 18 0.50 9.74 -1.15
CA ILE A 18 0.41 10.31 -2.50
C ILE A 18 -0.72 9.62 -3.28
N PHE A 19 -0.79 8.29 -3.26
CA PHE A 19 -1.90 7.54 -3.86
C PHE A 19 -3.24 7.90 -3.22
N GLY A 20 -3.27 8.06 -1.90
CA GLY A 20 -4.49 8.44 -1.19
C GLY A 20 -5.00 9.82 -1.58
N LEU A 21 -4.11 10.81 -1.69
CA LEU A 21 -4.47 12.14 -2.19
C LEU A 21 -4.95 12.08 -3.65
N GLY A 22 -4.29 11.27 -4.47
CA GLY A 22 -4.69 10.99 -5.85
C GLY A 22 -6.12 10.43 -5.92
N PHE A 23 -6.40 9.34 -5.22
CA PHE A 23 -7.73 8.71 -5.24
C PHE A 23 -8.83 9.60 -4.63
N THR A 24 -8.48 10.49 -3.69
CA THR A 24 -9.46 11.39 -3.07
C THR A 24 -9.79 12.61 -3.91
N PHE A 25 -8.81 13.22 -4.57
CA PHE A 25 -9.01 14.52 -5.22
C PHE A 25 -8.81 14.51 -6.74
N PHE A 26 -8.13 13.48 -7.28
CA PHE A 26 -7.67 13.42 -8.67
C PHE A 26 -7.98 12.06 -9.32
N MET A 27 -9.08 11.43 -8.90
CA MET A 27 -9.49 10.11 -9.40
C MET A 27 -9.74 10.09 -10.92
N PRO A 28 -10.38 11.11 -11.54
CA PRO A 28 -10.51 11.16 -13.01
C PRO A 28 -9.16 11.20 -13.72
N GLU A 29 -8.24 12.04 -13.28
CA GLU A 29 -6.92 12.20 -13.88
C GLU A 29 -6.07 10.93 -13.71
N MET A 30 -6.20 10.24 -12.57
CA MET A 30 -5.60 8.93 -12.38
C MET A 30 -6.23 7.89 -13.31
N GLY A 31 -7.56 7.92 -13.50
CA GLY A 31 -8.27 7.07 -14.44
C GLY A 31 -7.70 7.19 -15.85
N ASP A 32 -7.52 8.42 -16.33
CA ASP A 32 -6.90 8.69 -17.64
C ASP A 32 -5.44 8.22 -17.70
N MET A 33 -4.64 8.52 -16.66
CA MET A 33 -3.22 8.16 -16.61
C MET A 33 -3.00 6.64 -16.63
N PHE A 34 -3.87 5.89 -15.95
CA PHE A 34 -3.79 4.42 -15.90
C PHE A 34 -4.57 3.74 -17.03
N GLY A 35 -5.30 4.48 -17.87
CA GLY A 35 -6.04 3.92 -19.00
C GLY A 35 -7.39 3.29 -18.63
N PHE A 36 -8.01 3.72 -17.53
CA PHE A 36 -9.41 3.37 -17.19
C PHE A 36 -10.44 4.20 -17.96
N GLY A 37 -10.07 5.40 -18.44
CA GLY A 37 -10.98 6.34 -19.09
C GLY A 37 -11.97 6.97 -18.10
N ASP A 38 -13.19 7.26 -18.58
CA ASP A 38 -14.22 7.90 -17.77
C ASP A 38 -14.56 7.10 -16.51
N VAL A 39 -14.32 7.71 -15.35
CA VAL A 39 -14.56 7.09 -14.04
C VAL A 39 -16.00 7.35 -13.60
N PRO A 40 -16.83 6.32 -13.35
CA PRO A 40 -18.22 6.51 -12.94
C PRO A 40 -18.33 7.09 -11.52
N ASP A 41 -19.43 7.81 -11.23
CA ASP A 41 -19.64 8.50 -9.95
C ASP A 41 -19.47 7.62 -8.70
N TRP A 42 -19.95 6.37 -8.77
CA TRP A 42 -19.79 5.43 -7.65
C TRP A 42 -18.31 5.10 -7.39
N ALA A 43 -17.48 5.06 -8.43
CA ALA A 43 -16.05 4.81 -8.32
C ALA A 43 -15.31 6.06 -7.81
N LEU A 44 -15.77 7.27 -8.14
CA LEU A 44 -15.26 8.51 -7.53
C LEU A 44 -15.50 8.52 -6.01
N TYR A 45 -16.70 8.16 -5.58
CA TYR A 45 -17.03 8.06 -4.15
C TYR A 45 -16.22 6.98 -3.44
N MET A 46 -16.12 5.78 -4.03
CA MET A 46 -15.32 4.68 -3.46
C MET A 46 -13.82 5.00 -3.45
N GLY A 47 -13.33 5.67 -4.50
CA GLY A 47 -11.96 6.17 -4.60
C GLY A 47 -11.64 7.16 -3.47
N ALA A 48 -12.56 8.09 -3.18
CA ALA A 48 -12.38 9.02 -2.07
C ALA A 48 -12.30 8.33 -0.71
N LEU A 49 -13.17 7.35 -0.45
CA LEU A 49 -13.13 6.55 0.78
C LEU A 49 -11.85 5.73 0.90
N LEU A 50 -11.42 5.11 -0.19
CA LEU A 50 -10.17 4.34 -0.23
C LEU A 50 -8.98 5.28 0.02
N GLY A 51 -8.94 6.42 -0.67
CA GLY A 51 -7.84 7.38 -0.56
C GLY A 51 -7.67 7.94 0.85
N LEU A 52 -8.77 8.30 1.52
CA LEU A 52 -8.76 8.73 2.92
C LEU A 52 -8.28 7.60 3.85
N THR A 53 -8.65 6.35 3.55
CA THR A 53 -8.17 5.18 4.29
C THR A 53 -6.65 5.01 4.15
N LEU A 54 -6.12 5.15 2.92
CA LEU A 54 -4.68 5.09 2.65
C LEU A 54 -3.93 6.17 3.44
N ILE A 55 -4.42 7.41 3.41
CA ILE A 55 -3.82 8.52 4.16
C ILE A 55 -3.80 8.21 5.66
N ALA A 56 -4.94 7.79 6.22
CA ALA A 56 -5.05 7.51 7.64
C ALA A 56 -4.10 6.39 8.07
N VAL A 57 -4.11 5.25 7.37
CA VAL A 57 -3.23 4.11 7.63
C VAL A 57 -1.75 4.53 7.55
N SER A 58 -1.39 5.31 6.54
CA SER A 58 -0.01 5.73 6.29
C SER A 58 0.56 6.61 7.39
N VAL A 59 -0.26 7.50 7.98
CA VAL A 59 0.15 8.30 9.14
C VAL A 59 0.57 7.39 10.30
N PHE A 60 -0.17 6.31 10.55
CA PHE A 60 0.18 5.35 11.59
C PHE A 60 1.40 4.51 11.23
N LEU A 61 1.61 4.15 9.96
CA LEU A 61 2.81 3.45 9.51
C LEU A 61 4.08 4.31 9.72
N ILE A 62 4.01 5.59 9.36
CA ILE A 62 5.11 6.54 9.56
C ILE A 62 5.35 6.75 11.07
N ALA A 63 4.29 6.84 11.88
CA ALA A 63 4.43 6.94 13.34
C ALA A 63 5.11 5.68 13.93
N ALA A 64 4.70 4.49 13.49
CA ALA A 64 5.28 3.21 13.90
C ALA A 64 6.78 3.12 13.52
N ALA A 65 7.20 3.76 12.43
CA ALA A 65 8.60 3.80 12.02
C ALA A 65 9.54 4.44 13.06
N ARG A 66 9.04 5.30 13.97
CA ARG A 66 9.87 5.86 15.06
C ARG A 66 10.42 4.76 15.96
N ASN A 67 9.59 3.77 16.30
CA ASN A 67 9.96 2.58 17.06
C ASN A 67 9.20 1.33 16.56
N PRO A 68 9.69 0.67 15.49
CA PRO A 68 8.99 -0.45 14.85
C PRO A 68 8.86 -1.67 15.75
N LEU A 69 9.80 -1.86 16.68
CA LEU A 69 9.77 -2.99 17.61
C LEU A 69 8.66 -2.84 18.66
N LYS A 70 8.43 -1.61 19.15
CA LYS A 70 7.32 -1.30 20.05
C LYS A 70 5.96 -1.38 19.34
N HIS A 71 5.94 -1.13 18.03
CA HIS A 71 4.73 -1.14 17.20
C HIS A 71 4.72 -2.31 16.20
N ILE A 72 5.16 -3.49 16.62
CA ILE A 72 5.35 -4.63 15.70
C ILE A 72 4.07 -5.05 14.98
N TRP A 73 2.91 -4.84 15.59
CA TRP A 73 1.61 -5.09 14.95
C TRP A 73 1.36 -4.21 13.73
N TRP A 74 1.83 -2.96 13.73
CA TRP A 74 1.78 -2.09 12.56
C TRP A 74 2.70 -2.57 11.44
N VAL A 75 3.84 -3.17 11.79
CA VAL A 75 4.72 -3.79 10.79
C VAL A 75 4.05 -5.03 10.17
N LYS A 76 3.44 -5.88 10.99
CA LYS A 76 2.68 -7.05 10.50
C LYS A 76 1.49 -6.63 9.64
N PHE A 77 0.78 -5.57 10.04
CA PHE A 77 -0.29 -4.98 9.26
C PHE A 77 0.23 -4.49 7.90
N ALA A 78 1.35 -3.76 7.85
CA ALA A 78 1.93 -3.30 6.60
C ALA A 78 2.32 -4.44 5.66
N ILE A 79 2.89 -5.53 6.20
CA ILE A 79 3.19 -6.75 5.44
C ILE A 79 1.90 -7.36 4.89
N LEU A 80 0.88 -7.54 5.74
CA LEU A 80 -0.39 -8.11 5.33
C LEU A 80 -1.06 -7.26 4.25
N TRP A 81 -1.10 -5.94 4.44
CA TRP A 81 -1.66 -4.97 3.50
C TRP A 81 -1.03 -5.10 2.11
N ALA A 82 0.30 -5.05 2.05
CA ALA A 82 1.03 -5.18 0.79
C ALA A 82 0.80 -6.56 0.13
N LEU A 83 0.81 -7.66 0.91
CA LEU A 83 0.49 -8.98 0.37
C LEU A 83 -0.96 -9.06 -0.17
N THR A 84 -1.93 -8.49 0.54
CA THR A 84 -3.31 -8.45 0.07
C THR A 84 -3.48 -7.59 -1.17
N GLY A 85 -2.71 -6.51 -1.32
CA GLY A 85 -2.68 -5.69 -2.54
C GLY A 85 -2.21 -6.49 -3.76
N VAL A 86 -1.10 -7.24 -3.63
CA VAL A 86 -0.65 -8.19 -4.67
C VAL A 86 -1.75 -9.19 -5.03
N ILE A 87 -2.36 -9.82 -4.03
CA ILE A 87 -3.42 -10.82 -4.25
C ILE A 87 -4.62 -10.18 -4.97
N ALA A 88 -5.06 -8.99 -4.55
CA ALA A 88 -6.19 -8.30 -5.14
C ALA A 88 -5.92 -7.89 -6.60
N GLY A 89 -4.72 -7.41 -6.90
CA GLY A 89 -4.31 -7.05 -8.26
C GLY A 89 -4.22 -8.28 -9.16
N LEU A 90 -3.59 -9.37 -8.71
CA LEU A 90 -3.54 -10.62 -9.48
C LEU A 90 -4.93 -11.21 -9.71
N TYR A 91 -5.79 -11.19 -8.69
CA TYR A 91 -7.18 -11.61 -8.82
C TYR A 91 -7.92 -10.79 -9.88
N SER A 92 -7.77 -9.46 -9.85
CA SER A 92 -8.42 -8.55 -10.80
C SER A 92 -7.96 -8.79 -12.25
N LEU A 93 -6.68 -9.12 -12.46
CA LEU A 93 -6.15 -9.54 -13.77
C LEU A 93 -6.74 -10.87 -14.24
N ILE A 94 -6.83 -11.87 -13.35
CA ILE A 94 -7.34 -13.21 -13.68
C ILE A 94 -8.82 -13.14 -14.06
N VAL A 95 -9.61 -12.33 -13.35
CA VAL A 95 -11.04 -12.16 -13.65
C VAL A 95 -11.28 -11.25 -14.87
N GLY A 96 -10.29 -10.44 -15.23
CA GLY A 96 -10.40 -9.51 -16.36
C GLY A 96 -11.10 -8.20 -16.01
N TYR A 97 -11.07 -7.78 -14.74
CA TYR A 97 -11.54 -6.45 -14.32
C TYR A 97 -10.60 -5.34 -14.79
N VAL A 98 -9.32 -5.65 -14.90
CA VAL A 98 -8.24 -4.74 -15.30
C VAL A 98 -7.25 -5.48 -16.18
N ASP A 99 -6.50 -4.77 -16.99
CA ASP A 99 -5.32 -5.30 -17.68
C ASP A 99 -4.01 -4.99 -16.92
N PHE A 100 -2.90 -5.56 -17.41
CA PHE A 100 -1.60 -5.37 -16.78
C PHE A 100 -1.06 -3.94 -16.92
N GLY A 101 -1.46 -3.20 -17.95
CA GLY A 101 -1.10 -1.79 -18.09
C GLY A 101 -1.75 -0.93 -17.00
N GLN A 102 -3.00 -1.25 -16.64
CA GLN A 102 -3.77 -0.56 -15.61
C GLN A 102 -3.30 -0.90 -14.19
N ALA A 103 -3.08 -2.18 -13.87
CA ALA A 103 -2.83 -2.62 -12.48
C ALA A 103 -1.36 -3.03 -12.19
N GLY A 104 -0.53 -3.21 -13.23
CA GLY A 104 0.80 -3.79 -13.09
C GLY A 104 1.72 -3.01 -12.17
N MET A 105 1.68 -1.67 -12.24
CA MET A 105 2.50 -0.81 -11.37
C MET A 105 2.17 -1.01 -9.88
N GLY A 106 0.88 -1.07 -9.54
CA GLY A 106 0.44 -1.31 -8.17
C GLY A 106 0.87 -2.69 -7.65
N ILE A 107 0.70 -3.72 -8.47
CA ILE A 107 1.11 -5.09 -8.12
C ILE A 107 2.61 -5.17 -7.86
N ILE A 108 3.43 -4.57 -8.72
CA ILE A 108 4.89 -4.57 -8.57
C ILE A 108 5.30 -3.80 -7.31
N TRP A 109 4.68 -2.64 -7.08
CA TRP A 109 4.91 -1.83 -5.89
C TRP A 109 4.62 -2.61 -4.60
N ASP A 110 3.44 -3.21 -4.50
CA ASP A 110 3.01 -3.99 -3.34
C ASP A 110 3.92 -5.20 -3.10
N ALA A 111 4.31 -5.91 -4.17
CA ALA A 111 5.23 -7.03 -4.08
C ALA A 111 6.62 -6.60 -3.58
N ALA A 112 7.14 -5.47 -4.07
CA ALA A 112 8.42 -4.93 -3.66
C ALA A 112 8.40 -4.48 -2.18
N VAL A 113 7.34 -3.80 -1.75
CA VAL A 113 7.15 -3.39 -0.35
C VAL A 113 7.00 -4.61 0.56
N ALA A 114 6.17 -5.59 0.19
CA ALA A 114 6.01 -6.83 0.96
C ALA A 114 7.34 -7.55 1.13
N ALA A 115 8.12 -7.71 0.05
CA ALA A 115 9.44 -8.32 0.09
C ALA A 115 10.40 -7.55 1.01
N ALA A 116 10.47 -6.22 0.86
CA ALA A 116 11.34 -5.37 1.69
C ALA A 116 10.98 -5.47 3.19
N LEU A 117 9.69 -5.40 3.52
CA LEU A 117 9.22 -5.53 4.90
C LEU A 117 9.51 -6.92 5.49
N LEU A 118 9.32 -8.00 4.73
CA LEU A 118 9.63 -9.37 5.15
C LEU A 118 11.13 -9.59 5.37
N ILE A 119 11.97 -9.07 4.47
CA ILE A 119 13.44 -9.15 4.57
C ILE A 119 13.94 -8.40 5.81
N PHE A 120 13.40 -7.21 6.09
CA PHE A 120 13.83 -6.39 7.22
C PHE A 120 13.09 -6.67 8.52
N TYR A 121 12.12 -7.58 8.51
CA TYR A 121 11.35 -7.97 9.68
C TYR A 121 12.26 -8.63 10.74
N PRO A 122 12.11 -8.29 12.03
CA PRO A 122 12.99 -8.77 13.10
C PRO A 122 12.63 -10.18 13.59
N TRP A 123 12.72 -11.19 12.71
CA TRP A 123 12.34 -12.60 12.99
C TRP A 123 12.95 -13.17 14.27
N ARG A 124 14.19 -12.80 14.61
CA ARG A 124 14.96 -13.39 15.72
C ARG A 124 14.76 -12.75 17.09
N LYS A 125 13.98 -11.66 17.21
CA LYS A 125 13.69 -11.01 18.51
C LYS A 125 12.43 -11.55 19.21
N SER A 126 11.77 -12.56 18.64
CA SER A 126 10.52 -13.14 19.17
C SER A 126 10.72 -14.34 20.12
N SER A 127 11.95 -14.77 20.40
CA SER A 127 12.25 -16.00 21.16
C SER A 127 12.86 -15.75 22.55
N SER A 128 12.63 -14.60 23.15
CA SER A 128 13.05 -14.30 24.52
C SER A 128 11.98 -13.48 25.24
N GLN A 129 10.80 -14.08 25.40
CA GLN A 129 9.88 -13.74 26.48
C GLN A 129 9.72 -14.97 27.35
#